data_AF-A0A5E4P214-F1
#
_entry.id   AF-A0A5E4P214-F1
#
_cell.length_a   1.000
_cell.length_b   1.000
_cell.length_c   1.000
_cell.angle_alpha   90.00
_cell.angle_beta   90.00
_cell.angle_gamma   90.00
#
_symmetry.space_group_name_H-M   'P 1'
#
loop_
_entity.id
_entity.type
_entity.pdbx_description
1 polymer ?
#
loop_
_entity_poly.entity_id
_entity_poly.type
_entity_poly.pdbx_seq_one_letter_code
_entity_poly.pdbx_strand_id
1 'polypeptide(L)'
;MTAPRTLYDKIWDDHVVETSPDGTALLYIDRHLVHEVTSPQAFEGLRMAGRKVHSPARTLAVVDHNVPTTDRSQGIDDPESRLQIETLAHNVEEFGIEYFDQHDRRQGIVHIIGPEQGFTLPGTTIVCGDSHTSTHGAFGALAHGIGTSEVEHVLATQTLIQKKAKNMLVEVAGEAAPGVTAKDIILAIIGEIGTAGGTGHVIEYAGAAVRALSLEGRMTICNMSIEGGARAGLVAPDEKTFAYLKDRPRAPKGTAWEAAMMHWATLYTDEGAHFDKVVRLDAGNLAPIVSWGTSPQDVITVAGRVPRAEDAADEVKRAGIRKALAYMGLKGGEKITDIALDKVFIGSCTNARIEDLRAAAKIVEGHTIADRVSAMVVPGSGLVKAQAEQEGLDTIFKKAGFEWREPGCSMCLGMNPDKLKPEERCASTSNRNFEGRQGPRVGRTWCRRRWPRRRRSPGGSWMSGSGGRRCRTSTGRAAVTTTPIRSTATVFVSKSASASSRPLMQQ
;
A
#
# COMPACT_ATOMS: atom_id res chain seq x y z
N MET A 1 -12.61 -38.41 10.91
CA MET A 1 -11.77 -37.35 10.33
C MET A 1 -12.21 -36.04 10.98
N THR A 2 -11.28 -35.15 11.31
CA THR A 2 -11.61 -33.77 11.71
C THR A 2 -12.29 -33.05 10.56
N ALA A 3 -13.15 -32.06 10.85
CA ALA A 3 -13.74 -31.24 9.80
C ALA A 3 -12.64 -30.45 9.05
N PRO A 4 -12.75 -30.24 7.71
CA PRO A 4 -11.84 -29.38 6.97
C PRO A 4 -11.86 -27.94 7.51
N ARG A 5 -10.68 -27.34 7.70
CA ARG A 5 -10.48 -26.01 8.31
C ARG A 5 -9.90 -25.01 7.31
N THR A 6 -10.30 -23.75 7.41
CA THR A 6 -9.61 -22.66 6.67
C THR A 6 -8.23 -22.37 7.28
N LEU A 7 -7.41 -21.58 6.59
CA LEU A 7 -6.17 -21.04 7.15
C LEU A 7 -6.44 -20.21 8.41
N TYR A 8 -7.52 -19.40 8.40
CA TYR A 8 -7.92 -18.64 9.57
C TYR A 8 -8.33 -19.55 10.73
N ASP A 9 -9.10 -20.62 10.48
CA ASP A 9 -9.48 -21.58 11.50
C ASP A 9 -8.26 -22.24 12.14
N LYS A 10 -7.31 -22.73 11.33
CA LYS A 10 -6.07 -23.35 11.82
C LYS A 10 -5.31 -22.39 12.76
N ILE A 11 -5.05 -21.17 12.31
CA ILE A 11 -4.31 -20.18 13.11
C ILE A 11 -5.10 -19.80 14.37
N TRP A 12 -6.40 -19.57 14.27
CA TRP A 12 -7.24 -19.23 15.42
C TRP A 12 -7.23 -20.33 16.47
N ASP A 13 -7.55 -21.57 16.07
CA ASP A 13 -7.71 -22.70 16.97
C ASP A 13 -6.40 -23.02 17.71
N ASP A 14 -5.24 -22.87 17.05
CA ASP A 14 -3.90 -23.07 17.63
C ASP A 14 -3.53 -22.00 18.69
N HIS A 15 -4.28 -20.89 18.79
CA HIS A 15 -4.01 -19.75 19.67
C HIS A 15 -5.09 -19.48 20.73
N VAL A 16 -6.20 -20.22 20.74
CA VAL A 16 -7.23 -20.09 21.79
C VAL A 16 -6.68 -20.63 23.11
N VAL A 17 -6.61 -19.76 24.12
CA VAL A 17 -6.27 -20.15 25.51
C VAL A 17 -7.51 -20.69 26.23
N GLU A 18 -8.63 -19.98 26.09
CA GLU A 18 -9.92 -20.32 26.70
C GLU A 18 -11.06 -19.79 25.82
N THR A 19 -12.22 -20.45 25.82
CA THR A 19 -13.45 -19.95 25.19
C THR A 19 -14.58 -19.88 26.22
N SER A 20 -15.12 -18.69 26.41
CA SER A 20 -16.26 -18.39 27.27
C SER A 20 -17.56 -18.98 26.71
N PRO A 21 -18.58 -19.28 27.55
CA PRO A 21 -19.85 -19.83 27.10
C PRO A 21 -20.63 -19.00 26.08
N ASP A 22 -20.32 -17.71 25.93
CA ASP A 22 -20.93 -16.80 24.95
C ASP A 22 -20.22 -16.77 23.57
N GLY A 23 -19.21 -17.61 23.39
CA GLY A 23 -18.38 -17.68 22.18
C GLY A 23 -17.25 -16.64 22.10
N THR A 24 -17.01 -15.86 23.15
CA THR A 24 -15.80 -15.03 23.26
C THR A 24 -14.60 -15.91 23.62
N ALA A 25 -13.46 -15.74 22.95
CA ALA A 25 -12.23 -16.43 23.27
C ALA A 25 -11.17 -15.47 23.84
N LEU A 26 -10.32 -16.00 24.73
CA LEU A 26 -9.06 -15.39 25.08
C LEU A 26 -8.00 -15.93 24.10
N LEU A 27 -7.54 -15.08 23.19
CA LEU A 27 -6.54 -15.43 22.18
C LEU A 27 -5.14 -15.11 22.70
N TYR A 28 -4.20 -16.03 22.56
CA TYR A 28 -2.78 -15.74 22.80
C TYR A 28 -2.23 -14.87 21.66
N ILE A 29 -1.39 -13.88 21.99
CA ILE A 29 -0.77 -12.98 21.03
C ILE A 29 0.72 -13.25 20.96
N ASP A 30 1.25 -13.65 19.81
CA ASP A 30 2.68 -13.96 19.70
C ASP A 30 3.58 -12.73 19.72
N ARG A 31 3.15 -11.68 19.03
CA ARG A 31 3.95 -10.50 18.71
C ARG A 31 3.11 -9.25 18.82
N HIS A 32 3.68 -8.23 19.46
CA HIS A 32 3.10 -6.91 19.59
C HIS A 32 4.02 -5.89 18.94
N LEU A 33 3.48 -5.05 18.06
CA LEU A 33 4.17 -3.89 17.51
C LEU A 33 3.61 -2.63 18.18
N VAL A 34 4.46 -1.67 18.53
CA VAL A 34 4.04 -0.39 19.13
C VAL A 34 4.74 0.80 18.47
N HIS A 35 4.07 1.95 18.48
CA HIS A 35 4.54 3.20 17.88
C HIS A 35 4.01 4.40 18.68
N GLU A 36 4.59 5.58 18.45
CA GLU A 36 4.53 6.74 19.34
C GLU A 36 3.13 7.37 19.54
N VAL A 37 2.17 7.01 18.69
CA VAL A 37 0.84 7.66 18.65
C VAL A 37 -0.19 7.03 19.59
N THR A 38 -0.18 5.70 19.71
CA THR A 38 -1.29 4.95 20.35
C THR A 38 -0.87 4.15 21.59
N SER A 39 0.43 4.00 21.83
CA SER A 39 0.98 3.33 23.02
C SER A 39 1.22 4.20 24.27
N PRO A 40 1.42 5.54 24.23
CA PRO A 40 1.76 6.31 25.43
C PRO A 40 0.79 6.11 26.61
N GLN A 41 -0.52 6.14 26.35
CA GLN A 41 -1.54 5.97 27.40
C GLN A 41 -1.62 4.52 27.90
N ALA A 42 -1.25 3.53 27.08
CA ALA A 42 -1.18 2.14 27.49
C ALA A 42 -0.02 1.92 28.50
N PHE A 43 1.15 2.52 28.24
CA PHE A 43 2.26 2.49 29.20
C PHE A 43 1.94 3.22 30.51
N GLU A 44 1.23 4.34 30.45
CA GLU A 44 0.75 5.04 31.65
C GLU A 44 -0.27 4.20 32.44
N GLY A 45 -1.17 3.48 31.76
CA GLY A 45 -2.09 2.53 32.39
C GLY A 45 -1.37 1.43 33.18
N LEU A 46 -0.30 0.85 32.61
CA LEU A 46 0.56 -0.11 33.31
C LEU A 46 1.21 0.52 34.56
N ARG A 47 1.80 1.71 34.41
CA ARG A 47 2.50 2.43 35.48
C ARG A 47 1.57 2.75 36.65
N MET A 48 0.39 3.31 36.37
CA MET A 48 -0.65 3.61 37.36
C MET A 48 -1.21 2.36 38.04
N ALA A 49 -1.24 1.22 37.34
CA ALA A 49 -1.63 -0.06 37.90
C ALA A 49 -0.50 -0.85 38.60
N GLY A 50 0.73 -0.32 38.64
CA GLY A 50 1.91 -1.00 39.19
C GLY A 50 2.31 -2.27 38.41
N ARG A 51 1.93 -2.38 37.13
CA ARG A 51 2.16 -3.54 36.27
C ARG A 51 3.45 -3.39 35.48
N LYS A 52 4.05 -4.52 35.12
CA LYS A 52 5.15 -4.62 34.12
C LYS A 52 4.61 -5.18 32.81
N VAL A 53 5.35 -4.98 31.73
CA VAL A 53 5.11 -5.67 30.46
C VAL A 53 5.41 -7.16 30.64
N HIS A 54 4.45 -8.02 30.28
CA HIS A 54 4.49 -9.47 30.51
C HIS A 54 5.61 -10.17 29.73
N SER A 55 5.89 -9.75 28.49
CA SER A 55 6.95 -10.33 27.67
C SER A 55 7.58 -9.27 26.76
N PRO A 56 8.51 -8.44 27.26
CA PRO A 56 9.11 -7.35 26.49
C PRO A 56 9.75 -7.82 25.18
N ALA A 57 10.40 -9.00 25.16
CA ALA A 57 11.01 -9.60 23.97
C ALA A 57 10.00 -10.03 22.86
N ARG A 58 8.70 -10.08 23.17
CA ARG A 58 7.62 -10.27 22.18
C ARG A 58 7.04 -8.95 21.67
N THR A 59 7.52 -7.81 22.18
CA THR A 59 7.13 -6.47 21.76
C THR A 59 8.28 -5.79 21.01
N LEU A 60 7.97 -5.05 19.94
CA LEU A 60 8.94 -4.26 19.18
C LEU A 60 8.38 -2.85 18.94
N ALA A 61 9.14 -1.84 19.30
CA ALA A 61 8.79 -0.44 19.15
C ALA A 61 9.53 0.23 17.99
N VAL A 62 8.88 1.17 17.31
CA VAL A 62 9.48 2.02 16.27
C VAL A 62 8.79 3.38 16.23
N VAL A 63 9.51 4.42 15.81
CA VAL A 63 8.91 5.71 15.44
C VAL A 63 8.72 5.83 13.93
N ASP A 64 7.52 6.19 13.49
CA ASP A 64 7.21 6.28 12.06
C ASP A 64 6.12 7.28 11.65
N HIS A 65 5.30 7.79 12.57
CA HIS A 65 4.17 8.67 12.26
C HIS A 65 4.51 10.17 12.31
N ASN A 66 5.23 10.56 13.37
CA ASN A 66 5.61 11.94 13.67
C ASN A 66 7.02 12.29 13.18
N VAL A 67 7.82 11.27 12.85
CA VAL A 67 9.19 11.46 12.40
C VAL A 67 9.23 12.27 11.08
N PRO A 68 10.05 13.34 10.99
CA PRO A 68 10.21 14.07 9.73
C PRO A 68 10.78 13.17 8.61
N THR A 69 10.34 13.39 7.38
CA THR A 69 10.97 12.78 6.20
C THR A 69 11.98 13.71 5.50
N THR A 70 12.15 14.93 6.01
CA THR A 70 13.26 15.84 5.68
C THR A 70 14.52 15.45 6.46
N ASP A 71 15.60 16.22 6.31
CA ASP A 71 16.76 16.11 7.19
C ASP A 71 16.33 16.20 8.68
N ARG A 72 16.93 15.34 9.50
CA ARG A 72 16.69 15.16 10.94
C ARG A 72 17.86 15.67 11.78
N SER A 73 18.93 16.18 11.16
CA SER A 73 20.18 16.59 11.82
C SER A 73 20.00 17.67 12.90
N GLN A 74 18.95 18.50 12.77
CA GLN A 74 18.61 19.57 13.71
C GLN A 74 17.52 19.17 14.72
N GLY A 75 17.10 17.89 14.74
CA GLY A 75 16.02 17.38 15.58
C GLY A 75 14.63 17.54 14.96
N ILE A 76 13.63 17.77 15.80
CA ILE A 76 12.22 17.87 15.41
C ILE A 76 11.68 19.23 15.88
N ASP A 77 11.29 20.06 14.91
CA ASP A 77 10.78 21.42 15.13
C ASP A 77 9.42 21.43 15.85
N ASP A 78 8.53 20.50 15.48
CA ASP A 78 7.19 20.42 16.04
C ASP A 78 7.22 19.83 17.47
N PRO A 79 6.81 20.60 18.50
CA PRO A 79 6.98 20.19 19.89
C PRO A 79 6.06 19.03 20.29
N GLU A 80 4.90 18.87 19.65
CA GLU A 80 3.99 17.75 19.91
C GLU A 80 4.56 16.43 19.35
N SER A 81 5.01 16.46 18.10
CA SER A 81 5.72 15.35 17.44
C SER A 81 6.94 14.90 18.24
N ARG A 82 7.75 15.87 18.70
CA ARG A 82 8.92 15.61 19.55
C ARG A 82 8.53 14.96 20.88
N LEU A 83 7.54 15.51 21.57
CA LEU A 83 7.07 14.98 22.86
C LEU A 83 6.55 13.54 22.74
N GLN A 84 5.82 13.18 21.68
CA GLN A 84 5.35 11.80 21.49
C GLN A 84 6.52 10.82 21.29
N ILE A 85 7.54 11.22 20.54
CA ILE A 85 8.75 10.42 20.28
C ILE A 85 9.60 10.26 21.55
N GLU A 86 9.85 11.34 22.30
CA GLU A 86 10.53 11.30 23.60
C GLU A 86 9.77 10.44 24.62
N THR A 87 8.42 10.54 24.62
CA THR A 87 7.55 9.73 25.47
C THR A 87 7.64 8.24 25.13
N LEU A 88 7.69 7.87 23.86
CA LEU A 88 7.92 6.47 23.47
C LEU A 88 9.30 5.99 23.96
N ALA A 89 10.35 6.79 23.75
CA ALA A 89 11.72 6.45 24.15
C ALA A 89 11.84 6.19 25.68
N HIS A 90 11.26 7.04 26.52
CA HIS A 90 11.24 6.82 27.97
C HIS A 90 10.44 5.55 28.36
N ASN A 91 9.29 5.32 27.73
CA ASN A 91 8.46 4.15 28.03
C ASN A 91 9.17 2.82 27.66
N VAL A 92 9.80 2.74 26.49
CA VAL A 92 10.48 1.51 26.06
C VAL A 92 11.74 1.22 26.87
N GLU A 93 12.43 2.25 27.36
CA GLU A 93 13.52 2.11 28.33
C GLU A 93 13.00 1.57 29.68
N GLU A 94 11.98 2.20 30.28
CA GLU A 94 11.38 1.79 31.56
C GLU A 94 10.85 0.35 31.55
N PHE A 95 10.22 -0.06 30.45
CA PHE A 95 9.61 -1.39 30.30
C PHE A 95 10.51 -2.42 29.58
N GLY A 96 11.74 -2.06 29.20
CA GLY A 96 12.73 -2.97 28.62
C GLY A 96 12.35 -3.53 27.24
N ILE A 97 11.69 -2.73 26.40
CA ILE A 97 11.25 -3.09 25.04
C ILE A 97 12.31 -2.68 24.02
N GLU A 98 12.56 -3.53 23.02
CA GLU A 98 13.46 -3.19 21.92
C GLU A 98 12.84 -2.10 21.03
N TYR A 99 13.63 -1.08 20.71
CA TYR A 99 13.19 0.14 20.06
C TYR A 99 14.09 0.51 18.87
N PHE A 100 13.49 0.82 17.73
CA PHE A 100 14.17 1.46 16.60
C PHE A 100 13.83 2.96 16.61
N ASP A 101 14.75 3.74 17.18
CA ASP A 101 14.65 5.20 17.20
C ASP A 101 14.84 5.82 15.79
N GLN A 102 14.61 7.13 15.69
CA GLN A 102 14.67 7.92 14.44
C GLN A 102 16.03 7.93 13.72
N HIS A 103 17.09 7.43 14.36
CA HIS A 103 18.47 7.34 13.86
C HIS A 103 18.93 5.89 13.62
N ASP A 104 18.19 4.87 14.09
CA ASP A 104 18.49 3.46 13.77
C ASP A 104 18.35 3.22 12.25
N ARG A 105 19.36 2.61 11.62
CA ARG A 105 19.35 2.25 10.20
C ARG A 105 18.16 1.35 9.80
N ARG A 106 17.56 0.64 10.76
CA ARG A 106 16.39 -0.23 10.58
C ARG A 106 15.06 0.51 10.72
N GLN A 107 15.06 1.76 11.18
CA GLN A 107 13.85 2.57 11.35
C GLN A 107 13.07 2.67 10.05
N GLY A 108 11.74 2.67 10.18
CA GLY A 108 10.82 2.67 9.06
C GLY A 108 9.41 2.45 9.54
N ILE A 109 8.50 2.36 8.58
CA ILE A 109 7.08 2.15 8.84
C ILE A 109 6.86 0.79 9.51
N VAL A 110 6.06 0.74 10.57
CA VAL A 110 5.92 -0.42 11.47
C VAL A 110 5.55 -1.73 10.75
N HIS A 111 4.73 -1.65 9.70
CA HIS A 111 4.33 -2.80 8.87
C HIS A 111 5.34 -3.24 7.81
N ILE A 112 6.46 -2.50 7.67
CA ILE A 112 7.59 -2.83 6.80
C ILE A 112 8.74 -3.38 7.64
N ILE A 113 9.06 -2.74 8.77
CA ILE A 113 10.18 -3.17 9.63
C ILE A 113 9.93 -4.56 10.26
N GLY A 114 8.70 -4.88 10.66
CA GLY A 114 8.37 -6.19 11.25
C GLY A 114 8.76 -7.39 10.34
N PRO A 115 8.29 -7.42 9.09
CA PRO A 115 8.74 -8.39 8.08
C PRO A 115 10.25 -8.35 7.78
N GLU A 116 10.85 -7.17 7.67
CA GLU A 116 12.28 -7.02 7.36
C GLU A 116 13.19 -7.60 8.44
N GLN A 117 12.76 -7.53 9.71
CA GLN A 117 13.47 -8.16 10.81
C GLN A 117 13.15 -9.66 10.95
N GLY A 118 12.17 -10.22 10.22
CA GLY A 118 11.65 -11.57 10.46
C GLY A 118 10.85 -11.70 11.76
N PHE A 119 10.30 -10.59 12.27
CA PHE A 119 9.40 -10.56 13.43
C PHE A 119 8.01 -11.09 13.06
N THR A 120 7.61 -10.89 11.80
CA THR A 120 6.44 -11.51 11.17
C THR A 120 6.78 -12.91 10.66
N LEU A 121 6.09 -13.93 11.14
CA LEU A 121 6.27 -15.33 10.74
C LEU A 121 4.91 -15.97 10.41
N PRO A 122 4.83 -16.95 9.51
CA PRO A 122 3.60 -17.69 9.25
C PRO A 122 3.10 -18.42 10.50
N GLY A 123 1.78 -18.49 10.64
CA GLY A 123 1.10 -19.11 11.77
C GLY A 123 0.92 -18.20 12.98
N THR A 124 1.65 -17.07 13.09
CA THR A 124 1.62 -16.27 14.32
C THR A 124 0.43 -15.32 14.41
N THR A 125 0.11 -14.92 15.64
CA THR A 125 -0.81 -13.84 15.96
C THR A 125 -0.06 -12.51 16.17
N ILE A 126 -0.47 -11.44 15.48
CA ILE A 126 0.24 -10.14 15.52
C ILE A 126 -0.73 -8.97 15.68
N VAL A 127 -0.49 -8.12 16.68
CA VAL A 127 -1.31 -6.92 16.92
C VAL A 127 -0.46 -5.65 17.00
N CYS A 128 -1.09 -4.52 16.75
CA CYS A 128 -0.53 -3.18 16.89
C CYS A 128 -1.65 -2.16 17.09
N GLY A 129 -1.33 -1.01 17.66
CA GLY A 129 -2.23 0.15 17.72
C GLY A 129 -2.57 0.79 16.37
N ASP A 130 -2.09 0.25 15.24
CA ASP A 130 -2.45 0.72 13.88
C ASP A 130 -3.38 -0.23 13.12
N SER A 131 -4.28 0.37 12.34
CA SER A 131 -5.31 -0.31 11.55
C SER A 131 -4.78 -1.19 10.40
N HIS A 132 -3.58 -0.91 9.88
CA HIS A 132 -2.97 -1.58 8.72
C HIS A 132 -2.08 -2.77 9.10
N THR A 133 -2.12 -3.21 10.36
CA THR A 133 -1.51 -4.46 10.86
C THR A 133 -1.94 -5.69 10.07
N SER A 134 -3.09 -5.64 9.39
CA SER A 134 -3.51 -6.64 8.39
C SER A 134 -2.44 -6.95 7.33
N THR A 135 -1.50 -6.02 7.06
CA THR A 135 -0.33 -6.21 6.17
C THR A 135 0.42 -7.52 6.44
N HIS A 136 0.58 -7.90 7.71
CA HIS A 136 1.37 -9.07 8.11
C HIS A 136 0.70 -10.41 7.70
N GLY A 137 -0.62 -10.42 7.43
CA GLY A 137 -1.32 -11.62 6.95
C GLY A 137 -0.92 -12.08 5.55
N ALA A 138 -0.14 -11.27 4.81
CA ALA A 138 0.56 -11.69 3.60
C ALA A 138 1.53 -12.87 3.80
N PHE A 139 1.93 -13.11 5.05
CA PHE A 139 2.80 -14.20 5.48
C PHE A 139 2.00 -15.41 6.03
N GLY A 140 0.67 -15.34 6.06
CA GLY A 140 -0.17 -16.31 6.78
C GLY A 140 -0.13 -16.11 8.30
N ALA A 141 -0.04 -14.87 8.77
CA ALA A 141 -0.15 -14.50 10.18
C ALA A 141 -1.52 -13.87 10.46
N LEU A 142 -2.20 -14.27 11.54
CA LEU A 142 -3.45 -13.63 11.95
C LEU A 142 -3.13 -12.26 12.58
N ALA A 143 -3.28 -11.21 11.77
CA ALA A 143 -2.80 -9.89 12.13
C ALA A 143 -3.86 -8.80 11.95
N HIS A 144 -4.07 -7.97 12.97
CA HIS A 144 -5.07 -6.90 12.96
C HIS A 144 -4.72 -5.75 13.91
N GLY A 145 -5.29 -4.57 13.63
CA GLY A 145 -5.21 -3.43 14.54
C GLY A 145 -6.05 -3.62 15.80
N ILE A 146 -5.62 -2.97 16.88
CA ILE A 146 -6.28 -2.97 18.20
C ILE A 146 -6.34 -1.55 18.78
N GLY A 147 -7.27 -1.30 19.71
CA GLY A 147 -7.39 -0.01 20.40
C GLY A 147 -6.39 0.16 21.55
N THR A 148 -6.16 1.39 22.02
CA THR A 148 -5.19 1.68 23.10
C THR A 148 -5.43 0.89 24.39
N SER A 149 -6.67 0.62 24.79
CA SER A 149 -6.98 -0.24 25.95
C SER A 149 -6.64 -1.71 25.71
N GLU A 150 -6.73 -2.18 24.46
CA GLU A 150 -6.27 -3.51 24.06
C GLU A 150 -4.74 -3.56 24.01
N VAL A 151 -4.06 -2.47 23.62
CA VAL A 151 -2.59 -2.35 23.68
C VAL A 151 -2.10 -2.51 25.12
N GLU A 152 -2.72 -1.83 26.10
CA GLU A 152 -2.40 -2.04 27.53
C GLU A 152 -2.62 -3.50 27.93
N HIS A 153 -3.76 -4.08 27.56
CA HIS A 153 -4.10 -5.46 27.92
C HIS A 153 -3.07 -6.46 27.38
N VAL A 154 -2.69 -6.36 26.09
CA VAL A 154 -1.68 -7.23 25.47
C VAL A 154 -0.30 -7.03 26.12
N LEU A 155 0.08 -5.79 26.45
CA LEU A 155 1.32 -5.54 27.20
C LEU A 155 1.28 -6.18 28.60
N ALA A 156 0.13 -6.15 29.28
CA ALA A 156 -0.04 -6.69 30.63
C ALA A 156 -0.18 -8.23 30.69
N THR A 157 -0.70 -8.89 29.65
CA THR A 157 -1.10 -10.32 29.70
C THR A 157 -0.55 -11.19 28.57
N GLN A 158 -0.07 -10.60 27.47
CA GLN A 158 0.23 -11.30 26.22
C GLN A 158 -0.98 -12.02 25.58
N THR A 159 -2.20 -11.64 25.96
CA THR A 159 -3.46 -12.20 25.44
C THR A 159 -4.41 -11.09 25.01
N LEU A 160 -5.47 -11.45 24.28
CA LEU A 160 -6.52 -10.53 23.85
C LEU A 160 -7.88 -11.22 23.80
N ILE A 161 -8.90 -10.58 24.38
CA ILE A 161 -10.29 -11.03 24.33
C ILE A 161 -10.85 -10.71 22.94
N GLN A 162 -11.27 -11.72 22.16
CA GLN A 162 -11.82 -11.57 20.80
C GLN A 162 -13.01 -12.49 20.57
N LYS A 163 -13.89 -12.16 19.61
CA LYS A 163 -14.88 -13.08 19.05
C LYS A 163 -14.39 -13.57 17.68
N LYS A 164 -14.53 -14.88 17.41
CA LYS A 164 -14.11 -15.47 16.12
C LYS A 164 -14.91 -14.80 15.00
N ALA A 165 -14.22 -14.35 13.97
CA ALA A 165 -14.83 -13.75 12.79
C ALA A 165 -15.38 -14.82 11.85
N LYS A 166 -16.13 -14.40 10.83
CA LYS A 166 -16.57 -15.27 9.73
C LYS A 166 -15.47 -15.46 8.69
N ASN A 167 -15.49 -16.58 7.99
CA ASN A 167 -14.53 -16.91 6.92
C ASN A 167 -15.00 -16.29 5.59
N MET A 168 -14.19 -15.45 4.95
CA MET A 168 -14.46 -14.90 3.62
C MET A 168 -13.35 -15.27 2.63
N LEU A 169 -13.68 -15.93 1.52
CA LEU A 169 -12.75 -16.20 0.43
C LEU A 169 -12.84 -15.10 -0.64
N VAL A 170 -11.69 -14.55 -1.04
CA VAL A 170 -11.55 -13.74 -2.25
C VAL A 170 -10.61 -14.46 -3.21
N GLU A 171 -11.18 -15.11 -4.22
CA GLU A 171 -10.46 -15.89 -5.21
C GLU A 171 -10.22 -15.05 -6.48
N VAL A 172 -8.94 -14.76 -6.78
CA VAL A 172 -8.55 -14.03 -7.99
C VAL A 172 -7.89 -14.99 -8.98
N ALA A 173 -8.68 -15.42 -9.96
CA ALA A 173 -8.27 -16.32 -11.03
C ALA A 173 -7.48 -15.59 -12.13
N GLY A 174 -6.93 -16.36 -13.07
CA GLY A 174 -6.24 -15.85 -14.26
C GLY A 174 -4.87 -15.23 -13.98
N GLU A 175 -4.31 -14.59 -15.02
CA GLU A 175 -3.06 -13.85 -14.96
C GLU A 175 -3.32 -12.35 -15.10
N ALA A 176 -2.64 -11.55 -14.26
CA ALA A 176 -2.77 -10.11 -14.31
C ALA A 176 -2.21 -9.54 -15.63
N ALA A 177 -3.03 -8.76 -16.31
CA ALA A 177 -2.66 -8.03 -17.52
C ALA A 177 -1.38 -7.17 -17.35
N PRO A 178 -0.50 -7.04 -18.36
CA PRO A 178 0.69 -6.18 -18.27
C PRO A 178 0.36 -4.75 -17.86
N GLY A 179 0.92 -4.30 -16.74
CA GLY A 179 0.65 -3.00 -16.11
C GLY A 179 -0.37 -3.03 -14.96
N VAL A 180 -1.07 -4.15 -14.75
CA VAL A 180 -1.86 -4.44 -13.54
C VAL A 180 -0.94 -4.96 -12.44
N THR A 181 -1.21 -4.56 -11.21
CA THR A 181 -0.36 -4.79 -10.04
C THR A 181 -1.21 -5.23 -8.84
N ALA A 182 -0.56 -5.63 -7.74
CA ALA A 182 -1.26 -5.93 -6.49
C ALA A 182 -2.20 -4.80 -6.02
N LYS A 183 -1.82 -3.54 -6.24
CA LYS A 183 -2.63 -2.36 -5.89
C LYS A 183 -3.91 -2.28 -6.73
N ASP A 184 -3.84 -2.64 -8.01
CA ASP A 184 -5.00 -2.66 -8.90
C ASP A 184 -5.93 -3.83 -8.55
N ILE A 185 -5.37 -5.00 -8.18
CA ILE A 185 -6.14 -6.15 -7.72
C ILE A 185 -6.94 -5.81 -6.45
N ILE A 186 -6.30 -5.23 -5.43
CA ILE A 186 -7.01 -4.91 -4.17
C ILE A 186 -7.99 -3.74 -4.33
N LEU A 187 -7.70 -2.74 -5.18
CA LEU A 187 -8.69 -1.71 -5.53
C LEU A 187 -9.89 -2.31 -6.29
N ALA A 188 -9.68 -3.28 -7.18
CA ALA A 188 -10.79 -3.99 -7.83
C ALA A 188 -11.65 -4.76 -6.82
N ILE A 189 -11.01 -5.47 -5.88
CA ILE A 189 -11.70 -6.18 -4.79
C ILE A 189 -12.53 -5.20 -3.94
N ILE A 190 -11.94 -4.08 -3.49
CA ILE A 190 -12.64 -3.07 -2.67
C ILE A 190 -13.77 -2.39 -3.46
N GLY A 191 -13.61 -2.19 -4.77
CA GLY A 191 -14.68 -1.70 -5.64
C GLY A 191 -15.86 -2.66 -5.79
N GLU A 192 -15.59 -3.97 -5.81
CA GLU A 192 -16.59 -5.03 -5.90
C GLU A 192 -17.34 -5.23 -4.57
N ILE A 193 -16.62 -5.26 -3.44
CA ILE A 193 -17.21 -5.59 -2.13
C ILE A 193 -17.66 -4.36 -1.33
N GLY A 194 -17.15 -3.16 -1.65
CA GLY A 194 -17.36 -1.92 -0.90
C GLY A 194 -16.59 -1.85 0.42
N THR A 195 -16.54 -0.67 1.06
CA THR A 195 -15.79 -0.47 2.32
C THR A 195 -16.36 -1.22 3.54
N ALA A 196 -17.57 -1.78 3.43
CA ALA A 196 -18.18 -2.65 4.44
C ALA A 196 -18.22 -4.13 4.02
N GLY A 197 -17.63 -4.48 2.87
CA GLY A 197 -17.81 -5.79 2.23
C GLY A 197 -17.26 -6.97 3.02
N GLY A 198 -16.21 -6.75 3.81
CA GLY A 198 -15.59 -7.72 4.72
C GLY A 198 -15.91 -7.51 6.20
N THR A 199 -16.86 -6.62 6.56
CA THR A 199 -17.19 -6.37 7.97
C THR A 199 -17.64 -7.66 8.67
N GLY A 200 -17.05 -7.93 9.84
CA GLY A 200 -17.28 -9.17 10.60
C GLY A 200 -16.56 -10.42 10.06
N HIS A 201 -15.71 -10.28 9.04
CA HIS A 201 -14.98 -11.38 8.42
C HIS A 201 -13.46 -11.20 8.53
N VAL A 202 -12.74 -12.32 8.43
CA VAL A 202 -11.34 -12.38 7.99
C VAL A 202 -11.34 -12.81 6.52
N ILE A 203 -10.60 -12.08 5.68
CA ILE A 203 -10.50 -12.40 4.25
C ILE A 203 -9.31 -13.33 4.01
N GLU A 204 -9.51 -14.43 3.29
CA GLU A 204 -8.45 -15.23 2.70
C GLU A 204 -8.36 -14.91 1.20
N TYR A 205 -7.19 -14.45 0.76
CA TYR A 205 -6.91 -14.10 -0.63
C TYR A 205 -6.25 -15.29 -1.34
N ALA A 206 -6.94 -15.82 -2.34
CA ALA A 206 -6.54 -17.04 -3.06
C ALA A 206 -6.57 -16.85 -4.58
N GLY A 207 -6.31 -17.93 -5.31
CA GLY A 207 -6.31 -17.96 -6.77
C GLY A 207 -4.94 -17.71 -7.40
N ALA A 208 -4.87 -17.92 -8.72
CA ALA A 208 -3.62 -17.90 -9.47
C ALA A 208 -2.93 -16.53 -9.44
N ALA A 209 -3.70 -15.43 -9.53
CA ALA A 209 -3.14 -14.08 -9.54
C ALA A 209 -2.48 -13.71 -8.20
N VAL A 210 -3.08 -14.08 -7.06
CA VAL A 210 -2.51 -13.83 -5.73
C VAL A 210 -1.25 -14.66 -5.49
N ARG A 211 -1.26 -15.94 -5.89
CA ARG A 211 -0.06 -16.79 -5.86
C ARG A 211 1.06 -16.23 -6.74
N ALA A 212 0.74 -15.67 -7.91
CA ALA A 212 1.71 -15.10 -8.85
C ALA A 212 2.44 -13.85 -8.31
N LEU A 213 1.85 -13.10 -7.38
CA LEU A 213 2.48 -11.92 -6.76
C LEU A 213 3.80 -12.27 -6.02
N SER A 214 4.65 -11.26 -5.87
CA SER A 214 5.71 -11.23 -4.85
C SER A 214 5.10 -11.16 -3.45
N LEU A 215 5.90 -11.42 -2.41
CA LEU A 215 5.44 -11.25 -1.04
C LEU A 215 5.14 -9.78 -0.70
N GLU A 216 5.92 -8.86 -1.25
CA GLU A 216 5.69 -7.40 -1.16
C GLU A 216 4.38 -6.98 -1.87
N GLY A 217 3.98 -7.69 -2.93
CA GLY A 217 2.68 -7.58 -3.57
C GLY A 217 1.55 -8.12 -2.70
N ARG A 218 1.73 -9.26 -2.04
CA ARG A 218 0.76 -9.79 -1.06
C ARG A 218 0.58 -8.84 0.12
N MET A 219 1.66 -8.22 0.61
CA MET A 219 1.59 -7.17 1.62
C MET A 219 0.71 -5.99 1.17
N THR A 220 0.76 -5.59 -0.11
CA THR A 220 -0.16 -4.55 -0.66
C THR A 220 -1.62 -4.97 -0.55
N ILE A 221 -1.94 -6.23 -0.85
CA ILE A 221 -3.31 -6.77 -0.75
C ILE A 221 -3.77 -6.80 0.71
N CYS A 222 -3.02 -7.48 1.57
CA CYS A 222 -3.40 -7.66 2.98
C CYS A 222 -3.44 -6.34 3.76
N ASN A 223 -2.56 -5.37 3.44
CA ASN A 223 -2.60 -4.01 3.98
C ASN A 223 -3.98 -3.38 3.80
N MET A 224 -4.56 -3.44 2.60
CA MET A 224 -5.84 -2.76 2.30
C MET A 224 -7.10 -3.58 2.63
N SER A 225 -6.98 -4.71 3.35
CA SER A 225 -8.14 -5.48 3.82
C SER A 225 -9.10 -4.65 4.67
N ILE A 226 -8.55 -3.74 5.48
CA ILE A 226 -9.31 -2.83 6.35
C ILE A 226 -10.07 -1.76 5.56
N GLU A 227 -9.57 -1.35 4.39
CA GLU A 227 -10.32 -0.51 3.45
C GLU A 227 -11.48 -1.25 2.75
N GLY A 228 -11.44 -2.58 2.70
CA GLY A 228 -12.58 -3.45 2.36
C GLY A 228 -13.47 -3.81 3.55
N GLY A 229 -13.17 -3.29 4.75
CA GLY A 229 -13.95 -3.50 5.98
C GLY A 229 -13.60 -4.74 6.80
N ALA A 230 -12.61 -5.55 6.38
CA ALA A 230 -12.15 -6.72 7.12
C ALA A 230 -11.01 -6.38 8.08
N ARG A 231 -11.03 -6.91 9.31
CA ARG A 231 -9.99 -6.63 10.33
C ARG A 231 -8.63 -7.25 9.99
N ALA A 232 -8.62 -8.38 9.31
CA ALA A 232 -7.43 -9.09 8.87
C ALA A 232 -7.62 -9.66 7.46
N GLY A 233 -6.49 -9.89 6.77
CA GLY A 233 -6.47 -10.49 5.45
C GLY A 233 -5.27 -11.42 5.29
N LEU A 234 -5.51 -12.67 4.92
CA LEU A 234 -4.54 -13.76 4.90
C LEU A 234 -4.18 -14.19 3.47
N VAL A 235 -2.93 -14.57 3.26
CA VAL A 235 -2.49 -15.38 2.11
C VAL A 235 -1.73 -16.57 2.68
N ALA A 236 -2.01 -17.78 2.17
CA ALA A 236 -1.29 -18.98 2.57
C ALA A 236 0.22 -18.83 2.27
N PRO A 237 1.12 -19.15 3.23
CA PRO A 237 2.56 -19.18 2.98
C PRO A 237 2.93 -20.19 1.91
N ASP A 238 3.87 -19.82 1.05
CA ASP A 238 4.44 -20.69 0.02
C ASP A 238 5.96 -20.44 -0.10
N GLU A 239 6.60 -20.98 -1.15
CA GLU A 239 8.04 -20.86 -1.37
C GLU A 239 8.52 -19.41 -1.44
N LYS A 240 7.66 -18.44 -1.84
CA LYS A 240 8.02 -17.02 -1.85
C LYS A 240 8.03 -16.43 -0.45
N THR A 241 7.13 -16.88 0.42
CA THR A 241 7.13 -16.54 1.85
C THR A 241 8.40 -17.08 2.50
N PHE A 242 8.75 -18.34 2.24
CA PHE A 242 9.97 -18.95 2.79
C PHE A 242 11.24 -18.28 2.25
N ALA A 243 11.32 -17.99 0.96
CA ALA A 243 12.46 -17.31 0.35
C ALA A 243 12.68 -15.89 0.89
N TYR A 244 11.61 -15.15 1.20
CA TYR A 244 11.73 -13.82 1.80
C TYR A 244 12.18 -13.86 3.26
N LEU A 245 11.70 -14.85 4.03
CA LEU A 245 12.01 -15.02 5.45
C LEU A 245 13.39 -15.63 5.70
N LYS A 246 13.93 -16.36 4.72
CA LYS A 246 15.27 -16.91 4.78
C LYS A 246 16.27 -15.80 5.10
N ASP A 247 17.21 -16.11 5.99
CA ASP A 247 18.31 -15.23 6.41
C ASP A 247 17.90 -13.92 7.12
N ARG A 248 16.60 -13.63 7.32
CA ARG A 248 16.12 -12.49 8.12
C ARG A 248 16.59 -12.56 9.59
N PRO A 249 16.86 -11.43 10.27
CA PRO A 249 17.50 -11.42 11.59
C PRO A 249 16.86 -12.32 12.66
N ARG A 250 15.52 -12.30 12.78
CA ARG A 250 14.74 -13.06 13.77
C ARG A 250 14.05 -14.30 13.21
N ALA A 251 14.22 -14.60 11.91
CA ALA A 251 13.71 -15.84 11.37
C ALA A 251 14.47 -17.04 11.98
N PRO A 252 13.81 -18.19 12.20
CA PRO A 252 14.46 -19.41 12.69
C PRO A 252 15.71 -19.80 11.87
N LYS A 253 16.66 -20.50 12.50
CA LYS A 253 17.94 -20.91 11.89
C LYS A 253 18.19 -22.41 12.14
N GLY A 254 18.98 -23.04 11.27
CA GLY A 254 19.37 -24.45 11.41
C GLY A 254 18.16 -25.38 11.50
N THR A 255 18.17 -26.33 12.44
CA THR A 255 17.08 -27.28 12.68
C THR A 255 15.74 -26.61 13.02
N ALA A 256 15.76 -25.42 13.65
CA ALA A 256 14.55 -24.66 13.91
C ALA A 256 13.92 -24.07 12.63
N TRP A 257 14.73 -23.78 11.60
CA TRP A 257 14.24 -23.39 10.27
C TRP A 257 13.58 -24.56 9.54
N GLU A 258 14.18 -25.75 9.61
CA GLU A 258 13.60 -26.97 9.03
C GLU A 258 12.26 -27.32 9.69
N ALA A 259 12.19 -27.29 11.03
CA ALA A 259 10.95 -27.48 11.78
C ALA A 259 9.89 -26.42 11.44
N ALA A 260 10.28 -25.15 11.35
CA ALA A 260 9.38 -24.08 10.95
C ALA A 260 8.84 -24.27 9.53
N MET A 261 9.69 -24.61 8.56
CA MET A 261 9.25 -24.91 7.18
C MET A 261 8.26 -26.08 7.13
N MET A 262 8.51 -27.18 7.87
CA MET A 262 7.59 -28.31 7.93
C MET A 262 6.21 -27.91 8.49
N HIS A 263 6.17 -27.09 9.54
CA HIS A 263 4.92 -26.59 10.08
C HIS A 263 4.22 -25.63 9.10
N TRP A 264 4.95 -24.64 8.55
CA TRP A 264 4.40 -23.64 7.63
C TRP A 264 3.85 -24.26 6.35
N ALA A 265 4.40 -25.38 5.88
CA ALA A 265 3.86 -26.14 4.75
C ALA A 265 2.48 -26.76 5.02
N THR A 266 1.99 -26.80 6.27
CA THR A 266 0.62 -27.24 6.62
C THR A 266 -0.40 -26.10 6.73
N LEU A 267 0.08 -24.84 6.68
CA LEU A 267 -0.73 -23.63 6.81
C LEU A 267 -1.36 -23.25 5.46
N TYR A 268 -2.36 -24.01 5.04
CA TYR A 268 -3.25 -23.70 3.93
C TYR A 268 -4.67 -24.17 4.25
N THR A 269 -5.67 -23.67 3.53
CA THR A 269 -7.06 -24.13 3.70
C THR A 269 -7.26 -25.57 3.22
N ASP A 270 -7.86 -26.41 4.05
CA ASP A 270 -8.18 -27.80 3.71
C ASP A 270 -9.21 -27.89 2.58
N GLU A 271 -9.14 -28.94 1.75
CA GLU A 271 -10.14 -29.20 0.72
C GLU A 271 -11.53 -29.42 1.36
N GLY A 272 -12.53 -28.67 0.88
CA GLY A 272 -13.89 -28.71 1.41
C GLY A 272 -14.14 -27.86 2.66
N ALA A 273 -13.19 -27.02 3.10
CA ALA A 273 -13.42 -26.07 4.18
C ALA A 273 -14.53 -25.05 3.86
N HIS A 274 -15.24 -24.60 4.90
CA HIS A 274 -16.38 -23.70 4.75
C HIS A 274 -15.97 -22.22 4.77
N PHE A 275 -16.51 -21.44 3.83
CA PHE A 275 -16.44 -19.98 3.84
C PHE A 275 -17.87 -19.43 3.86
N ASP A 276 -18.16 -18.55 4.84
CA ASP A 276 -19.44 -17.83 4.96
C ASP A 276 -19.74 -16.97 3.72
N LYS A 277 -18.68 -16.47 3.05
CA LYS A 277 -18.78 -15.62 1.87
C LYS A 277 -17.67 -15.94 0.88
N VAL A 278 -18.00 -16.00 -0.41
CA VAL A 278 -17.02 -16.20 -1.50
C VAL A 278 -17.22 -15.12 -2.55
N VAL A 279 -16.14 -14.43 -2.92
CA VAL A 279 -16.09 -13.43 -4.00
C VAL A 279 -15.04 -13.87 -5.02
N ARG A 280 -15.35 -13.75 -6.31
CA ARG A 280 -14.48 -14.22 -7.40
C ARG A 280 -14.21 -13.11 -8.40
N LEU A 281 -12.93 -12.93 -8.74
CA LEU A 281 -12.48 -11.99 -9.76
C LEU A 281 -11.56 -12.71 -10.77
N ASP A 282 -11.49 -12.19 -11.98
CA ASP A 282 -10.53 -12.62 -13.01
C ASP A 282 -9.52 -11.50 -13.28
N ALA A 283 -8.25 -11.75 -12.98
CA ALA A 283 -7.15 -10.80 -13.18
C ALA A 283 -6.90 -10.45 -14.65
N GLY A 284 -7.35 -11.29 -15.60
CA GLY A 284 -7.27 -11.03 -17.03
C GLY A 284 -8.17 -9.87 -17.49
N ASN A 285 -9.28 -9.65 -16.77
CA ASN A 285 -10.23 -8.56 -17.04
C ASN A 285 -9.84 -7.24 -16.37
N LEU A 286 -8.84 -7.25 -15.48
CA LEU A 286 -8.39 -6.03 -14.81
C LEU A 286 -7.59 -5.12 -15.73
N ALA A 287 -7.72 -3.82 -15.48
CA ALA A 287 -6.91 -2.75 -16.05
C ALA A 287 -6.34 -1.91 -14.89
N PRO A 288 -5.32 -1.05 -15.12
CA PRO A 288 -4.82 -0.17 -14.06
C PRO A 288 -5.92 0.71 -13.47
N ILE A 289 -6.00 0.79 -12.15
CA ILE A 289 -7.08 1.43 -11.37
C ILE A 289 -6.54 2.64 -10.57
N VAL A 290 -7.43 3.58 -10.30
CA VAL A 290 -7.26 4.66 -9.33
C VAL A 290 -8.53 4.77 -8.48
N SER A 291 -8.41 5.12 -7.19
CA SER A 291 -9.54 5.68 -6.44
C SER A 291 -9.59 7.20 -6.67
N TRP A 292 -10.73 7.68 -7.17
CA TRP A 292 -10.91 9.04 -7.67
C TRP A 292 -11.61 10.00 -6.71
N GLY A 293 -12.43 9.45 -5.81
CA GLY A 293 -13.33 10.21 -4.95
C GLY A 293 -12.74 10.48 -3.57
N THR A 294 -13.56 10.28 -2.54
CA THR A 294 -13.18 10.45 -1.12
C THR A 294 -13.24 9.16 -0.32
N SER A 295 -13.42 8.02 -1.00
CA SER A 295 -13.39 6.68 -0.42
C SER A 295 -12.53 5.71 -1.25
N PRO A 296 -11.81 4.76 -0.63
CA PRO A 296 -11.05 3.73 -1.36
C PRO A 296 -11.88 2.90 -2.34
N GLN A 297 -13.19 2.76 -2.13
CA GLN A 297 -14.12 2.08 -3.04
C GLN A 297 -14.51 2.90 -4.28
N ASP A 298 -14.20 4.20 -4.33
CA ASP A 298 -14.52 5.08 -5.46
C ASP A 298 -13.56 4.82 -6.62
N VAL A 299 -13.55 3.58 -7.13
CA VAL A 299 -12.55 3.10 -8.07
C VAL A 299 -12.96 3.26 -9.51
N ILE A 300 -11.97 3.53 -10.36
CA ILE A 300 -12.15 3.55 -11.81
C ILE A 300 -10.83 3.22 -12.52
N THR A 301 -10.92 2.68 -13.74
CA THR A 301 -9.73 2.49 -14.57
C THR A 301 -9.07 3.83 -14.93
N VAL A 302 -7.75 3.84 -15.09
CA VAL A 302 -6.97 5.03 -15.48
C VAL A 302 -7.39 5.59 -16.85
N ALA A 303 -8.00 4.76 -17.72
CA ALA A 303 -8.55 5.19 -19.01
C ALA A 303 -10.02 5.66 -18.93
N GLY A 304 -10.65 5.55 -17.75
CA GLY A 304 -12.05 5.88 -17.52
C GLY A 304 -12.32 7.38 -17.35
N ARG A 305 -13.58 7.67 -17.00
CA ARG A 305 -14.09 9.02 -16.76
C ARG A 305 -14.74 9.13 -15.40
N VAL A 306 -14.45 10.20 -14.67
CA VAL A 306 -15.07 10.52 -13.38
C VAL A 306 -16.59 10.35 -13.49
N PRO A 307 -17.25 9.57 -12.62
CA PRO A 307 -18.70 9.41 -12.63
C PRO A 307 -19.43 10.76 -12.54
N ARG A 308 -20.57 10.86 -13.23
CA ARG A 308 -21.53 11.95 -13.04
C ARG A 308 -22.54 11.56 -11.97
N ALA A 309 -23.04 12.54 -11.23
CA ALA A 309 -24.09 12.27 -10.25
C ALA A 309 -25.42 11.90 -10.93
N GLU A 310 -25.68 12.47 -12.10
CA GLU A 310 -26.87 12.20 -12.93
C GLU A 310 -26.97 10.73 -13.36
N ASP A 311 -25.81 10.07 -13.59
CA ASP A 311 -25.73 8.67 -14.03
C ASP A 311 -25.95 7.65 -12.88
N ALA A 312 -26.07 8.10 -11.63
CA ALA A 312 -26.28 7.23 -10.47
C ALA A 312 -27.74 6.73 -10.39
N ALA A 313 -27.92 5.44 -10.11
CA ALA A 313 -29.24 4.81 -10.05
C ALA A 313 -30.11 5.27 -8.86
N ASP A 314 -29.51 5.43 -7.68
CA ASP A 314 -30.19 5.79 -6.44
C ASP A 314 -29.68 7.15 -5.87
N GLU A 315 -30.51 7.81 -5.05
CA GLU A 315 -30.18 9.14 -4.50
C GLU A 315 -29.04 9.11 -3.47
N VAL A 316 -28.82 7.99 -2.77
CA VAL A 316 -27.75 7.88 -1.77
C VAL A 316 -26.38 7.89 -2.47
N LYS A 317 -26.23 7.07 -3.51
CA LYS A 317 -25.06 7.06 -4.38
C LYS A 317 -24.90 8.38 -5.13
N ARG A 318 -26.00 8.99 -5.59
CA ARG A 318 -26.00 10.32 -6.22
C ARG A 318 -25.46 11.39 -5.28
N ALA A 319 -25.94 11.44 -4.04
CA ALA A 319 -25.47 12.37 -3.01
C ALA A 319 -24.00 12.14 -2.65
N GLY A 320 -23.57 10.88 -2.52
CA GLY A 320 -22.17 10.51 -2.32
C GLY A 320 -21.26 11.01 -3.44
N ILE A 321 -21.64 10.77 -4.71
CA ILE A 321 -20.90 11.26 -5.88
C ILE A 321 -20.86 12.80 -5.90
N ARG A 322 -21.97 13.50 -5.64
CA ARG A 322 -21.97 14.98 -5.53
C ARG A 322 -21.01 15.48 -4.47
N LYS A 323 -20.97 14.84 -3.28
CA LYS A 323 -20.04 15.20 -2.19
C LYS A 323 -18.58 14.99 -2.58
N ALA A 324 -18.26 13.82 -3.16
CA ALA A 324 -16.91 13.52 -3.63
C ALA A 324 -16.46 14.47 -4.75
N LEU A 325 -17.32 14.75 -5.74
CA LEU A 325 -17.06 15.72 -6.82
C LEU A 325 -16.79 17.13 -6.26
N ALA A 326 -17.61 17.60 -5.31
CA ALA A 326 -17.44 18.90 -4.68
C ALA A 326 -16.12 18.98 -3.90
N TYR A 327 -15.82 17.97 -3.08
CA TYR A 327 -14.56 17.91 -2.32
C TYR A 327 -13.33 17.90 -3.24
N MET A 328 -13.36 17.08 -4.30
CA MET A 328 -12.27 16.94 -5.28
C MET A 328 -12.21 18.06 -6.32
N GLY A 329 -13.20 18.97 -6.31
CA GLY A 329 -13.33 20.06 -7.28
C GLY A 329 -13.38 19.53 -8.71
N LEU A 330 -14.27 18.58 -8.97
CA LEU A 330 -14.52 17.94 -10.27
C LEU A 330 -15.98 18.19 -10.69
N LYS A 331 -16.28 18.13 -11.99
CA LYS A 331 -17.61 18.35 -12.55
C LYS A 331 -18.37 17.06 -12.87
N GLY A 332 -17.65 15.97 -13.13
CA GLY A 332 -18.21 14.71 -13.59
C GLY A 332 -18.07 14.55 -15.12
N GLY A 333 -17.54 13.41 -15.55
CA GLY A 333 -17.29 13.05 -16.94
C GLY A 333 -15.90 13.40 -17.48
N GLU A 334 -15.04 14.10 -16.73
CA GLU A 334 -13.63 14.29 -17.08
C GLU A 334 -12.92 12.95 -17.23
N LYS A 335 -11.98 12.80 -18.18
CA LYS A 335 -11.11 11.61 -18.19
C LYS A 335 -10.11 11.72 -17.06
N ILE A 336 -9.78 10.61 -16.40
CA ILE A 336 -8.75 10.58 -15.35
C ILE A 336 -7.41 11.13 -15.85
N THR A 337 -7.07 10.89 -17.12
CA THR A 337 -5.84 11.40 -17.76
C THR A 337 -5.78 12.91 -17.94
N ASP A 338 -6.93 13.58 -17.91
CA ASP A 338 -7.04 15.00 -18.23
C ASP A 338 -7.02 15.87 -16.95
N ILE A 339 -6.97 15.24 -15.77
CA ILE A 339 -7.03 15.90 -14.46
C ILE A 339 -5.67 16.48 -14.08
N ALA A 340 -5.67 17.76 -13.74
CA ALA A 340 -4.48 18.47 -13.27
C ALA A 340 -4.08 18.00 -11.86
N LEU A 341 -2.85 17.51 -11.73
CA LEU A 341 -2.18 17.24 -10.46
C LEU A 341 -1.25 18.38 -10.07
N ASP A 342 -1.04 18.56 -8.76
CA ASP A 342 -0.14 19.55 -8.18
C ASP A 342 0.92 18.88 -7.29
N LYS A 343 0.61 17.69 -6.74
CA LYS A 343 1.55 16.84 -5.99
C LYS A 343 1.57 15.38 -6.46
N VAL A 344 2.70 14.72 -6.28
CA VAL A 344 2.87 13.27 -6.41
C VAL A 344 3.60 12.71 -5.19
N PHE A 345 3.03 11.69 -4.55
CA PHE A 345 3.60 11.01 -3.39
C PHE A 345 3.78 9.51 -3.68
N ILE A 346 5.02 9.04 -3.57
CA ILE A 346 5.38 7.62 -3.65
C ILE A 346 5.94 7.21 -2.28
N GLY A 347 5.25 6.33 -1.58
CA GLY A 347 5.58 5.90 -0.22
C GLY A 347 4.42 5.18 0.47
N SER A 348 4.37 5.30 1.81
CA SER A 348 3.44 4.62 2.76
C SER A 348 3.65 3.11 2.98
N CYS A 349 3.10 2.59 4.09
CA CYS A 349 3.08 1.15 4.41
C CYS A 349 2.59 0.27 3.25
N THR A 350 1.70 0.79 2.40
CA THR A 350 1.13 0.04 1.28
C THR A 350 2.10 -0.18 0.14
N ASN A 351 2.95 0.80 -0.21
CA ASN A 351 3.71 0.80 -1.47
C ASN A 351 5.06 1.56 -1.41
N ALA A 352 5.82 1.40 -0.32
CA ALA A 352 7.16 1.99 -0.13
C ALA A 352 8.32 0.97 -0.13
N ARG A 353 8.08 -0.26 -0.63
CA ARG A 353 9.07 -1.35 -0.62
C ARG A 353 9.99 -1.31 -1.82
N ILE A 354 11.07 -2.08 -1.82
CA ILE A 354 12.10 -2.00 -2.87
C ILE A 354 11.52 -2.33 -4.27
N GLU A 355 10.57 -3.26 -4.39
CA GLU A 355 9.91 -3.51 -5.68
C GLU A 355 9.08 -2.32 -6.18
N ASP A 356 8.46 -1.55 -5.27
CA ASP A 356 7.67 -0.37 -5.62
C ASP A 356 8.57 0.76 -6.12
N LEU A 357 9.71 0.96 -5.44
CA LEU A 357 10.70 1.96 -5.83
C LEU A 357 11.36 1.60 -7.17
N ARG A 358 11.73 0.34 -7.40
CA ARG A 358 12.21 -0.15 -8.71
C ARG A 358 11.17 0.04 -9.82
N ALA A 359 9.91 -0.31 -9.53
CA ALA A 359 8.82 -0.13 -10.48
C ALA A 359 8.62 1.36 -10.82
N ALA A 360 8.65 2.25 -9.84
CA ALA A 360 8.54 3.68 -10.06
C ALA A 360 9.78 4.29 -10.75
N ALA A 361 11.00 3.83 -10.44
CA ALA A 361 12.24 4.33 -11.05
C ALA A 361 12.27 4.03 -12.56
N LYS A 362 11.94 2.80 -12.96
CA LYS A 362 11.80 2.39 -14.39
C LYS A 362 10.81 3.24 -15.19
N ILE A 363 9.87 3.89 -14.50
CA ILE A 363 8.81 4.74 -15.07
C ILE A 363 9.28 6.20 -15.19
N VAL A 364 10.18 6.60 -14.29
CA VAL A 364 10.69 7.97 -14.12
C VAL A 364 11.99 8.19 -14.90
N GLU A 365 12.76 7.13 -15.14
CA GLU A 365 14.00 7.16 -15.92
C GLU A 365 13.84 7.86 -17.28
N GLY A 366 14.76 8.77 -17.59
CA GLY A 366 14.75 9.57 -18.82
C GLY A 366 13.65 10.65 -18.90
N HIS A 367 12.86 10.85 -17.85
CA HIS A 367 11.80 11.87 -17.78
C HIS A 367 12.08 12.88 -16.66
N THR A 368 11.35 13.99 -16.68
CA THR A 368 11.37 15.04 -15.65
C THR A 368 9.92 15.34 -15.24
N ILE A 369 9.70 15.71 -13.99
CA ILE A 369 8.41 16.25 -13.54
C ILE A 369 8.06 17.55 -14.27
N ALA A 370 6.76 17.87 -14.36
CA ALA A 370 6.33 19.14 -14.92
C ALA A 370 6.47 20.25 -13.87
N ASP A 371 6.90 21.45 -14.28
CA ASP A 371 7.25 22.58 -13.41
C ASP A 371 6.23 22.94 -12.32
N ARG A 372 4.94 22.65 -12.56
CA ARG A 372 3.82 22.92 -11.64
C ARG A 372 3.52 21.79 -10.64
N VAL A 373 4.30 20.71 -10.65
CA VAL A 373 4.08 19.51 -9.83
C VAL A 373 5.26 19.33 -8.87
N SER A 374 4.99 19.37 -7.56
CA SER A 374 5.96 18.88 -6.57
C SER A 374 5.83 17.35 -6.47
N ALA A 375 6.95 16.64 -6.37
CA ALA A 375 6.94 15.18 -6.30
C ALA A 375 7.95 14.69 -5.28
N MET A 376 7.56 13.71 -4.45
CA MET A 376 8.42 13.14 -3.42
C MET A 376 8.36 11.61 -3.40
N VAL A 377 9.47 11.01 -2.98
CA VAL A 377 9.61 9.56 -2.77
C VAL A 377 10.12 9.32 -1.36
N VAL A 378 9.35 8.58 -0.57
CA VAL A 378 9.61 8.20 0.82
C VAL A 378 9.81 6.68 0.87
N PRO A 379 11.04 6.18 1.11
CA PRO A 379 11.30 4.76 1.33
C PRO A 379 10.58 4.22 2.57
N GLY A 380 10.25 2.93 2.57
CA GLY A 380 9.51 2.29 3.66
C GLY A 380 10.32 2.08 4.95
N SER A 381 11.63 1.94 4.82
CA SER A 381 12.58 1.81 5.94
C SER A 381 13.98 2.28 5.51
N GLY A 382 14.88 2.47 6.48
CA GLY A 382 16.29 2.76 6.22
C GLY A 382 17.03 1.63 5.50
N LEU A 383 16.53 0.39 5.62
CA LEU A 383 17.01 -0.75 4.84
C LEU A 383 16.59 -0.63 3.37
N VAL A 384 15.32 -0.32 3.07
CA VAL A 384 14.86 -0.05 1.70
C VAL A 384 15.59 1.16 1.11
N LYS A 385 15.77 2.23 1.88
CA LYS A 385 16.48 3.44 1.45
C LYS A 385 17.92 3.10 1.05
N ALA A 386 18.68 2.46 1.93
CA ALA A 386 20.06 2.07 1.67
C ALA A 386 20.18 1.13 0.45
N GLN A 387 19.23 0.20 0.28
CA GLN A 387 19.19 -0.66 -0.90
C GLN A 387 18.88 0.13 -2.19
N ALA A 388 17.91 1.04 -2.15
CA ALA A 388 17.54 1.87 -3.30
C ALA A 388 18.67 2.82 -3.72
N GLU A 389 19.44 3.34 -2.77
CA GLU A 389 20.63 4.16 -3.01
C GLU A 389 21.80 3.32 -3.58
N GLN A 390 22.02 2.10 -3.08
CA GLN A 390 22.98 1.15 -3.67
C GLN A 390 22.62 0.74 -5.11
N GLU A 391 21.33 0.69 -5.44
CA GLU A 391 20.82 0.43 -6.79
C GLU A 391 20.70 1.69 -7.67
N GLY A 392 21.09 2.87 -7.16
CA GLY A 392 21.05 4.15 -7.88
C GLY A 392 19.64 4.69 -8.19
N LEU A 393 18.60 4.14 -7.55
CA LEU A 393 17.22 4.54 -7.78
C LEU A 393 16.97 5.98 -7.29
N ASP A 394 17.61 6.36 -6.19
CA ASP A 394 17.58 7.72 -5.64
C ASP A 394 18.01 8.76 -6.69
N THR A 395 19.04 8.44 -7.47
CA THR A 395 19.64 9.29 -8.49
C THR A 395 18.71 9.42 -9.69
N ILE A 396 17.99 8.35 -10.06
CA ILE A 396 16.93 8.39 -11.08
C ILE A 396 15.82 9.34 -10.65
N PHE A 397 15.35 9.24 -9.40
CA PHE A 397 14.30 10.11 -8.86
C PHE A 397 14.75 11.58 -8.77
N LYS A 398 15.92 11.85 -8.17
CA LYS A 398 16.50 13.20 -8.05
C LYS A 398 16.70 13.86 -9.42
N LYS A 399 17.24 13.12 -10.41
CA LYS A 399 17.43 13.62 -11.78
C LYS A 399 16.12 13.98 -12.48
N ALA A 400 15.03 13.31 -12.15
CA ALA A 400 13.70 13.64 -12.64
C ALA A 400 13.01 14.78 -11.87
N GLY A 401 13.64 15.31 -10.81
CA GLY A 401 13.12 16.40 -9.97
C GLY A 401 12.36 15.95 -8.73
N PHE A 402 12.29 14.65 -8.42
CA PHE A 402 11.65 14.18 -7.20
C PHE A 402 12.52 14.49 -5.97
N GLU A 403 11.88 14.91 -4.89
CA GLU A 403 12.46 14.96 -3.56
C GLU A 403 12.68 13.54 -3.03
N TRP A 404 13.92 13.18 -2.75
CA TRP A 404 14.28 11.92 -2.09
C TRP A 404 14.33 12.13 -0.59
N ARG A 405 13.50 11.41 0.16
CA ARG A 405 13.20 11.67 1.57
C ARG A 405 13.70 10.55 2.51
N GLU A 406 13.58 10.80 3.81
CA GLU A 406 13.85 9.83 4.89
C GLU A 406 12.61 8.98 5.24
N PRO A 407 12.78 7.76 5.81
CA PRO A 407 11.70 6.79 5.98
C PRO A 407 10.65 7.19 7.03
N GLY A 408 9.36 7.10 6.68
CA GLY A 408 8.25 7.35 7.60
C GLY A 408 6.88 7.32 6.91
N CYS A 409 5.80 7.42 7.69
CA CYS A 409 4.43 7.41 7.18
C CYS A 409 4.11 8.60 6.26
N SER A 410 4.70 9.78 6.53
CA SER A 410 4.59 10.97 5.68
C SER A 410 3.13 11.34 5.36
N MET A 411 2.85 11.74 4.12
CA MET A 411 1.53 12.08 3.60
C MET A 411 0.47 10.97 3.75
N CYS A 412 0.83 9.73 4.11
CA CYS A 412 -0.16 8.67 4.36
C CYS A 412 -1.14 9.02 5.49
N LEU A 413 -0.68 9.79 6.48
CA LEU A 413 -1.48 10.26 7.61
C LEU A 413 -1.40 11.79 7.81
N GLY A 414 -0.35 12.45 7.32
CA GLY A 414 -0.23 13.92 7.42
C GLY A 414 -0.12 14.44 8.85
N MET A 415 0.39 13.64 9.78
CA MET A 415 0.77 14.09 11.13
C MET A 415 2.05 14.92 11.07
N ASN A 416 3.11 14.36 10.48
CA ASN A 416 4.37 15.06 10.19
C ASN A 416 4.20 16.23 9.18
N PRO A 417 5.24 17.05 8.89
CA PRO A 417 5.13 18.22 8.02
C PRO A 417 4.67 17.98 6.56
N ASP A 418 4.63 16.74 6.08
CA ASP A 418 4.27 16.41 4.71
C ASP A 418 2.73 16.48 4.51
N LYS A 419 2.21 17.68 4.23
CA LYS A 419 0.77 17.95 4.10
C LYS A 419 0.39 18.58 2.75
N LEU A 420 -0.87 18.40 2.36
CA LEU A 420 -1.51 19.14 1.27
C LEU A 420 -1.92 20.54 1.74
N LYS A 421 -1.69 21.52 0.88
CA LYS A 421 -2.30 22.85 1.01
C LYS A 421 -3.76 22.79 0.54
N PRO A 422 -4.59 23.78 0.87
CA PRO A 422 -5.93 23.91 0.30
C PRO A 422 -5.95 23.72 -1.22
N GLU A 423 -6.91 22.93 -1.69
CA GLU A 423 -7.23 22.65 -3.10
C GLU A 423 -6.18 21.91 -3.95
N GLU A 424 -4.94 21.72 -3.48
CA GLU A 424 -3.91 20.92 -4.15
C GLU A 424 -4.41 19.49 -4.42
N ARG A 425 -4.23 18.99 -5.65
CA ARG A 425 -4.51 17.60 -6.03
C ARG A 425 -3.25 16.74 -6.02
N CYS A 426 -3.28 15.67 -5.23
CA CYS A 426 -2.18 14.72 -5.08
C CYS A 426 -2.50 13.36 -5.73
N ALA A 427 -1.56 12.82 -6.51
CA ALA A 427 -1.54 11.40 -6.84
C ALA A 427 -0.61 10.65 -5.89
N SER A 428 -1.19 9.79 -5.06
CA SER A 428 -0.58 9.16 -3.88
C SER A 428 -0.58 7.64 -4.01
N THR A 429 0.49 6.96 -3.62
CA THR A 429 0.51 5.48 -3.53
C THR A 429 -0.14 4.94 -2.24
N SER A 430 -0.64 5.81 -1.36
CA SER A 430 -1.33 5.45 -0.11
C SER A 430 -2.60 4.62 -0.32
N ASN A 431 -3.12 4.07 0.77
CA ASN A 431 -4.35 3.29 0.86
C ASN A 431 -5.62 4.13 1.16
N ARG A 432 -5.50 5.36 1.69
CA ARG A 432 -6.63 6.19 2.11
C ARG A 432 -6.66 7.57 1.44
N ASN A 433 -7.84 7.96 0.96
CA ASN A 433 -8.17 9.27 0.38
C ASN A 433 -9.38 9.96 1.07
N PHE A 434 -9.68 9.59 2.32
CA PHE A 434 -10.74 10.23 3.11
C PHE A 434 -10.51 11.75 3.27
N GLU A 435 -11.61 12.49 3.42
CA GLU A 435 -11.60 13.95 3.56
C GLU A 435 -10.72 14.38 4.76
N GLY A 436 -9.75 15.27 4.51
CA GLY A 436 -8.77 15.72 5.52
C GLY A 436 -7.64 14.74 5.87
N ARG A 437 -7.51 13.58 5.20
CA ARG A 437 -6.50 12.55 5.56
C ARG A 437 -5.05 12.97 5.31
N GLN A 438 -4.78 13.87 4.36
CA GLN A 438 -3.41 14.30 4.00
C GLN A 438 -3.12 15.78 4.34
N GLY A 439 -3.93 16.42 5.19
CA GLY A 439 -3.80 17.85 5.50
C GLY A 439 -5.14 18.51 5.88
N PRO A 440 -5.18 19.83 6.10
CA PRO A 440 -6.42 20.56 6.41
C PRO A 440 -7.53 20.28 5.38
N ARG A 441 -8.80 20.44 5.82
CA ARG A 441 -10.09 19.93 5.25
C ARG A 441 -10.44 20.28 3.78
N VAL A 442 -9.46 20.68 2.97
CA VAL A 442 -9.57 21.21 1.61
C VAL A 442 -8.51 20.64 0.64
N GLY A 443 -7.52 19.85 1.11
CA GLY A 443 -6.54 19.16 0.24
C GLY A 443 -7.09 17.87 -0.38
N ARG A 444 -6.79 17.59 -1.66
CA ARG A 444 -7.48 16.59 -2.49
C ARG A 444 -6.56 15.42 -2.88
N THR A 445 -6.97 14.17 -2.64
CA THR A 445 -6.08 12.98 -2.74
C THR A 445 -6.64 11.90 -3.65
N TRP A 446 -5.78 11.33 -4.50
CA TRP A 446 -6.07 10.20 -5.39
C TRP A 446 -5.15 9.02 -5.05
N CYS A 447 -5.68 7.82 -4.86
CA CYS A 447 -4.87 6.62 -4.53
C CYS A 447 -4.56 5.78 -5.78
N ARG A 448 -3.28 5.62 -6.16
CA ARG A 448 -2.84 4.99 -7.42
C ARG A 448 -1.43 4.37 -7.40
N ARG A 449 -1.18 3.30 -8.18
CA ARG A 449 0.16 2.86 -8.66
C ARG A 449 0.31 3.12 -10.17
N ARG A 450 1.52 3.36 -10.69
CA ARG A 450 1.75 4.00 -12.00
C ARG A 450 2.57 3.17 -13.01
N TRP A 451 1.97 2.73 -14.13
CA TRP A 451 2.58 2.56 -15.48
C TRP A 451 1.49 2.36 -16.56
N PRO A 452 1.72 2.56 -17.89
CA PRO A 452 0.72 2.39 -18.93
C PRO A 452 0.91 1.15 -19.83
N ARG A 453 -0.08 0.91 -20.69
CA ARG A 453 -0.24 -0.25 -21.60
C ARG A 453 -0.54 0.24 -23.03
N ARG A 454 -0.28 -0.57 -24.07
CA ARG A 454 -0.65 -0.28 -25.47
C ARG A 454 -1.52 -1.39 -26.07
N ARG A 455 -2.49 -1.03 -26.91
CA ARG A 455 -3.00 -1.77 -28.08
C ARG A 455 -3.58 -0.73 -29.07
N ARG A 456 -3.04 -0.64 -30.30
CA ARG A 456 -3.36 -1.34 -31.57
C ARG A 456 -4.37 -0.56 -32.43
N SER A 457 -4.01 -0.33 -33.69
CA SER A 457 -4.83 0.05 -34.87
C SER A 457 -3.89 0.09 -36.10
N PRO A 458 -4.37 0.05 -37.36
CA PRO A 458 -5.19 -1.03 -37.93
C PRO A 458 -4.62 -1.58 -39.27
N GLY A 459 -5.09 -2.77 -39.69
CA GLY A 459 -5.22 -3.31 -41.07
C GLY A 459 -4.09 -3.21 -42.13
N GLY A 460 -3.86 -4.29 -42.89
CA GLY A 460 -3.17 -4.22 -44.20
C GLY A 460 -2.48 -5.49 -44.70
N SER A 461 -3.21 -6.36 -45.39
CA SER A 461 -2.67 -7.52 -46.14
C SER A 461 -2.30 -7.14 -47.57
N TRP A 462 -1.24 -7.74 -48.15
CA TRP A 462 -1.04 -7.76 -49.61
C TRP A 462 -0.39 -9.05 -50.12
N MET A 463 -1.05 -9.70 -51.08
CA MET A 463 -0.42 -10.47 -52.15
C MET A 463 -1.20 -10.27 -53.46
N SER A 464 -0.45 -10.03 -54.54
CA SER A 464 -0.81 -10.19 -55.97
C SER A 464 -2.16 -9.67 -56.51
N GLY A 465 -2.11 -8.71 -57.45
CA GLY A 465 -3.24 -8.36 -58.32
C GLY A 465 -2.90 -7.24 -59.31
N SER A 466 -2.81 -7.56 -60.59
CA SER A 466 -2.37 -6.67 -61.68
C SER A 466 -3.38 -5.59 -62.11
N GLY A 467 -2.87 -4.40 -62.50
CA GLY A 467 -3.37 -3.67 -63.68
C GLY A 467 -3.78 -2.18 -63.53
N GLY A 468 -3.26 -1.33 -64.43
CA GLY A 468 -4.09 -0.30 -65.09
C GLY A 468 -3.88 1.20 -64.86
N ARG A 469 -3.07 1.84 -65.72
CA ARG A 469 -3.28 3.16 -66.39
C ARG A 469 -3.24 4.53 -65.61
N ARG A 470 -2.15 5.26 -65.88
CA ARG A 470 -2.01 6.66 -66.41
C ARG A 470 -2.42 7.93 -65.61
N CYS A 471 -1.42 8.84 -65.51
CA CYS A 471 -1.47 10.33 -65.45
C CYS A 471 -2.09 11.00 -64.19
N ARG A 472 -1.62 12.15 -63.68
CA ARG A 472 -0.73 13.23 -64.20
C ARG A 472 0.04 13.93 -63.03
N THR A 473 1.06 14.73 -63.38
CA THR A 473 1.70 15.89 -62.66
C THR A 473 1.04 16.42 -61.37
N SER A 474 1.69 16.97 -60.33
CA SER A 474 3.09 17.37 -59.97
C SER A 474 3.01 17.90 -58.50
N THR A 475 3.97 17.84 -57.58
CA THR A 475 5.32 18.45 -57.49
C THR A 475 5.97 18.01 -56.16
N GLY A 476 7.31 18.12 -56.01
CA GLY A 476 7.92 18.44 -54.70
C GLY A 476 8.68 17.34 -53.93
N ARG A 477 10.02 17.45 -53.99
CA ARG A 477 11.03 17.12 -52.95
C ARG A 477 11.20 15.67 -52.46
N ALA A 478 12.26 15.06 -52.98
CA ALA A 478 13.26 14.23 -52.29
C ALA A 478 12.83 13.43 -51.04
N ALA A 479 12.64 12.12 -51.23
CA ALA A 479 12.66 11.15 -50.15
C ALA A 479 14.06 10.54 -50.01
N VAL A 480 14.60 10.51 -48.79
CA VAL A 480 15.65 9.57 -48.38
C VAL A 480 15.03 8.64 -47.34
N THR A 481 14.99 7.36 -47.67
CA THR A 481 14.40 6.30 -46.84
C THR A 481 15.42 5.76 -45.84
N THR A 482 15.08 5.81 -44.54
CA THR A 482 15.59 4.85 -43.55
C THR A 482 14.45 4.43 -42.61
N THR A 483 14.31 3.12 -42.41
CA THR A 483 13.27 2.50 -41.61
C THR A 483 13.61 2.58 -40.12
N PRO A 484 12.72 3.06 -39.23
CA PRO A 484 12.93 2.96 -37.79
C PRO A 484 11.93 2.05 -37.08
N ILE A 485 12.49 1.16 -36.26
CA ILE A 485 11.87 0.44 -35.14
C ILE A 485 11.12 1.44 -34.24
N ARG A 486 9.93 1.08 -33.72
CA ARG A 486 9.09 2.00 -32.92
C ARG A 486 8.71 1.48 -31.54
N SER A 487 9.39 1.98 -30.53
CA SER A 487 9.01 1.95 -29.11
C SER A 487 8.24 3.23 -28.71
N THR A 488 8.11 3.48 -27.39
CA THR A 488 7.70 4.72 -26.67
C THR A 488 6.21 5.05 -26.39
N ALA A 489 6.02 5.49 -25.13
CA ALA A 489 5.06 6.45 -24.53
C ALA A 489 5.51 6.62 -23.04
N THR A 490 5.88 7.76 -22.43
CA THR A 490 5.67 9.22 -22.60
C THR A 490 4.56 9.81 -21.69
N VAL A 491 4.88 10.91 -20.99
CA VAL A 491 3.98 11.80 -20.20
C VAL A 491 3.80 13.13 -20.95
N PHE A 492 2.70 13.85 -20.74
CA PHE A 492 2.45 15.14 -21.39
C PHE A 492 3.29 16.29 -20.82
N VAL A 493 3.86 17.08 -21.75
CA VAL A 493 4.44 18.42 -21.53
C VAL A 493 3.61 19.42 -22.32
N SER A 494 3.28 20.58 -21.74
CA SER A 494 2.68 21.69 -22.48
C SER A 494 3.71 22.41 -23.34
N LYS A 495 3.44 22.57 -24.64
CA LYS A 495 4.20 23.53 -25.46
C LYS A 495 3.84 24.96 -25.05
N SER A 496 4.85 25.76 -24.74
CA SER A 496 4.85 27.19 -25.12
C SER A 496 5.77 27.34 -26.35
N ALA A 497 5.41 28.26 -27.24
CA ALA A 497 6.13 28.44 -28.50
C ALA A 497 7.30 29.41 -28.34
N SER A 498 8.42 29.11 -29.00
CA SER A 498 9.49 30.08 -29.22
C SER A 498 9.03 31.17 -30.18
N ALA A 499 8.90 32.42 -29.71
CA ALA A 499 8.88 33.59 -30.57
C ALA A 499 10.29 34.19 -30.62
N SER A 500 10.84 34.35 -31.82
CA SER A 500 12.17 34.90 -32.05
C SER A 500 12.11 36.41 -32.30
N SER A 501 12.78 37.20 -31.46
CA SER A 501 13.24 38.55 -31.81
C SER A 501 14.61 38.81 -31.18
N ARG A 502 15.60 39.14 -32.02
CA ARG A 502 16.88 39.73 -31.59
C ARG A 502 16.78 41.30 -31.67
N PRO A 503 17.85 42.11 -31.57
CA PRO A 503 18.02 42.94 -30.37
C PRO A 503 18.17 44.46 -30.66
N LEU A 504 17.82 45.31 -29.70
CA LEU A 504 18.37 46.66 -29.50
C LEU A 504 18.44 46.88 -27.97
N MET A 505 19.54 47.27 -27.31
CA MET A 505 20.52 48.35 -27.55
C MET A 505 19.98 49.73 -27.15
N GLN A 506 20.47 50.25 -26.00
CA GLN A 506 20.38 51.64 -25.51
C GLN A 506 18.96 52.17 -25.23
N GLN A 507 18.67 52.93 -24.16
CA GLN A 507 19.49 53.64 -23.15
C GLN A 507 18.97 53.35 -21.73
#